data_AF-A0A7R9Z8Z8-F1
#
_entry.id   AF-A0A7R9Z8Z8-F1
#
_cell.length_a   1.000
_cell.length_b   1.000
_cell.length_c   1.000
_cell.angle_alpha   90.00
_cell.angle_beta   90.00
_cell.angle_gamma   90.00
#
_symmetry.space_group_name_H-M   'P 1'
#
loop_
_entity.id
_entity.type
_entity.pdbx_description
1 polymer ?
#
loop_
_entity_poly.entity_id
_entity_poly.type
_entity_poly.pdbx_seq_one_letter_code
_entity_poly.pdbx_strand_id
1 'polypeptide(L)'
;MKFSPLALCCALLAAASKAPTASGAEDEMPPWSDLQASLADQSVLLLPESVAAKWAEECATLWEVTDFEFAFAVSQYKLNAAPTGLCSNTLSCAFQQCQWPYEPVTDVAYSYEEFVKDVPDVHNLPRAVMFPKTPDDVLSAVRFAKENGLKVSVKAGGNSYAGSHTEKDSLMLYMGRQFRSYSVEGVMPCDAGSASSFDADAEDAVDAMPCAVAASRGKPGVLAVGGGELFGDTYANALAEKDESGIKNRYHLIGGGTPTVSPNGWTFGGGLSGNTAGRMLGFGADQVVQLEMVLPLGWHVKFGPSAWEDDPDLDFPRVTEVRGWCRTEGEWTDCPDEPDVDFFELWHAVRGGGGGAYGVVLATTHQVHPRPGDLEIVYLGVADAAQNITASNEEAYKTLLRGYVDFWNDFFYFPERLESGVTADMSNLCGNSANMFSFNLGNLAPGFPAFLFCQEGGTKALMDAWAMFFDDSQYDLGKNLAELGVSEDEMNALKAGIYAGPTYEHYVDYLLTGQTFIPPYADQVPEGKAVDGPPARPQDGSGTEGVSILIPKKLADRDGPLRGWLVDKILTTGYTIRPYSLNGKMATSHDGTASIPQAQRDAAYT
;
A
#
# COMPACT_ATOMS: atom_id res chain seq x y z
N MET A 1 46.69 -3.68 -19.66
CA MET A 1 45.86 -4.47 -18.73
C MET A 1 44.88 -3.52 -18.07
N LYS A 2 43.59 -3.63 -18.41
CA LYS A 2 42.51 -2.80 -17.86
C LYS A 2 42.00 -3.49 -16.58
N PHE A 3 41.98 -2.79 -15.46
CA PHE A 3 41.26 -3.22 -14.26
C PHE A 3 39.84 -2.65 -14.28
N SER A 4 38.86 -3.52 -14.01
CA SER A 4 37.42 -3.21 -14.00
C SER A 4 37.01 -2.61 -12.64
N PRO A 5 36.10 -1.61 -12.60
CA PRO A 5 35.65 -0.95 -11.36
C PRO A 5 34.78 -1.85 -10.45
N LEU A 6 34.36 -3.02 -10.93
CA LEU A 6 33.47 -3.93 -10.19
C LEU A 6 34.13 -4.58 -8.96
N ALA A 7 35.46 -4.66 -8.91
CA ALA A 7 36.17 -5.36 -7.83
C ALA A 7 36.30 -4.55 -6.54
N LEU A 8 36.13 -3.22 -6.59
CA LEU A 8 36.32 -2.36 -5.40
C LEU A 8 35.04 -2.20 -4.56
N CYS A 9 33.85 -2.39 -5.14
CA CYS A 9 32.57 -2.35 -4.40
C CYS A 9 32.38 -3.58 -3.51
N CYS A 10 32.83 -4.77 -3.94
CA CYS A 10 32.71 -5.99 -3.13
C CYS A 10 33.63 -6.01 -1.89
N ALA A 11 34.70 -5.20 -1.88
CA ALA A 11 35.64 -5.17 -0.76
C ALA A 11 35.22 -4.23 0.38
N LEU A 12 34.34 -3.25 0.13
CA LEU A 12 33.85 -2.31 1.14
C LEU A 12 32.57 -2.78 1.86
N LEU A 13 31.78 -3.66 1.22
CA LEU A 13 30.62 -4.33 1.85
C LEU A 13 31.02 -5.49 2.79
N ALA A 14 32.27 -5.95 2.73
CA ALA A 14 32.79 -7.03 3.59
C ALA A 14 33.45 -6.54 4.90
N ALA A 15 33.54 -5.22 5.12
CA ALA A 15 34.24 -4.64 6.28
C ALA A 15 33.31 -4.00 7.34
N ALA A 16 31.98 -4.05 7.16
CA ALA A 16 30.99 -3.52 8.13
C ALA A 16 30.09 -4.61 8.75
N SER A 17 30.38 -5.89 8.56
CA SER A 17 29.66 -7.01 9.20
C SER A 17 30.58 -7.81 10.13
N LYS A 18 31.18 -7.14 11.11
CA LYS A 18 31.45 -7.81 12.38
C LYS A 18 30.33 -7.44 13.34
N ALA A 19 29.20 -8.11 13.13
CA ALA A 19 28.30 -8.39 14.24
C ALA A 19 29.14 -8.96 15.39
N PRO A 20 28.89 -8.58 16.65
CA PRO A 20 29.56 -9.22 17.76
C PRO A 20 29.32 -10.72 17.61
N THR A 21 30.40 -11.48 17.59
CA THR A 21 30.35 -12.93 17.62
C THR A 21 29.58 -13.32 18.88
N ALA A 22 28.32 -13.70 18.71
CA ALA A 22 27.52 -14.38 19.74
C ALA A 22 28.15 -15.77 19.95
N SER A 23 29.25 -15.79 20.69
CA SER A 23 29.85 -17.01 21.19
C SER A 23 29.17 -17.34 22.53
N GLY A 24 28.25 -18.31 22.52
CA GLY A 24 27.92 -19.08 23.71
C GLY A 24 26.52 -18.94 24.31
N ALA A 25 25.45 -18.98 23.52
CA ALA A 25 24.11 -19.25 24.05
C ALA A 25 23.39 -20.30 23.18
N GLU A 26 23.78 -21.57 23.35
CA GLU A 26 22.90 -22.68 23.02
C GLU A 26 21.85 -22.81 24.15
N ASP A 27 20.56 -22.74 23.78
CA ASP A 27 19.41 -23.37 24.44
C ASP A 27 19.01 -23.03 25.89
N GLU A 28 19.24 -21.82 26.40
CA GLU A 28 18.42 -21.35 27.53
C GLU A 28 17.15 -20.68 26.99
N MET A 29 15.98 -21.26 27.30
CA MET A 29 14.71 -20.63 26.94
C MET A 29 14.67 -19.21 27.53
N PRO A 30 14.20 -18.21 26.78
CA PRO A 30 14.00 -16.89 27.34
C PRO A 30 13.12 -16.97 28.59
N PRO A 31 13.32 -16.10 29.59
CA PRO A 31 12.57 -16.15 30.85
C PRO A 31 11.15 -15.62 30.65
N TRP A 32 10.33 -16.33 29.88
CA TRP A 32 8.98 -15.93 29.49
C TRP A 32 8.06 -15.72 30.70
N SER A 33 8.33 -16.40 31.82
CA SER A 33 7.64 -16.18 33.10
C SER A 33 7.79 -14.75 33.60
N ASP A 34 8.93 -14.13 33.36
CA ASP A 34 9.24 -12.79 33.85
C ASP A 34 8.48 -11.75 33.02
N LEU A 35 8.45 -11.94 31.69
CA LEU A 35 7.58 -11.16 30.83
C LEU A 35 6.12 -11.35 31.25
N GLN A 36 5.64 -12.58 31.38
CA GLN A 36 4.26 -12.87 31.75
C GLN A 36 3.87 -12.22 33.09
N ALA A 37 4.75 -12.23 34.08
CA ALA A 37 4.52 -11.60 35.38
C ALA A 37 4.48 -10.06 35.33
N SER A 38 5.15 -9.45 34.35
CA SER A 38 5.15 -7.98 34.15
C SER A 38 3.86 -7.46 33.50
N LEU A 39 3.10 -8.33 32.83
CA LEU A 39 1.91 -7.94 32.06
C LEU A 39 0.69 -7.79 32.96
N ALA A 40 -0.11 -6.74 32.70
CA ALA A 40 -1.38 -6.52 33.39
C ALA A 40 -2.39 -7.66 33.11
N ASP A 41 -2.38 -8.18 31.89
CA ASP A 41 -3.15 -9.36 31.49
C ASP A 41 -2.22 -10.43 30.93
N GLN A 42 -2.02 -11.50 31.68
CA GLN A 42 -1.10 -12.59 31.32
C GLN A 42 -1.57 -13.41 30.13
N SER A 43 -2.86 -13.33 29.75
CA SER A 43 -3.42 -14.08 28.62
C SER A 43 -3.01 -13.53 27.26
N VAL A 44 -2.41 -12.32 27.23
CA VAL A 44 -1.93 -11.72 25.99
C VAL A 44 -0.67 -12.40 25.45
N LEU A 45 0.08 -13.16 26.28
CA LEU A 45 1.26 -13.90 25.84
C LEU A 45 0.91 -15.37 25.58
N LEU A 46 1.10 -15.80 24.34
CA LEU A 46 0.92 -17.17 23.88
C LEU A 46 2.28 -17.83 23.62
N LEU A 47 2.49 -18.98 24.27
CA LEU A 47 3.68 -19.82 24.13
C LEU A 47 3.26 -21.22 23.62
N PRO A 48 3.10 -21.42 22.30
CA PRO A 48 2.73 -22.72 21.77
C PRO A 48 3.84 -23.74 22.00
N GLU A 49 3.48 -24.99 22.35
CA GLU A 49 4.46 -26.09 22.43
C GLU A 49 5.18 -26.34 21.09
N SER A 50 4.45 -26.16 19.98
CA SER A 50 5.01 -26.17 18.63
C SER A 50 4.31 -25.14 17.75
N VAL A 51 5.02 -24.05 17.42
CA VAL A 51 4.51 -22.99 16.55
C VAL A 51 4.27 -23.52 15.13
N ALA A 52 5.14 -24.38 14.62
CA ALA A 52 4.98 -24.97 13.29
C ALA A 52 3.73 -25.87 13.20
N ALA A 53 3.49 -26.70 14.22
CA ALA A 53 2.29 -27.53 14.27
C ALA A 53 1.01 -26.69 14.33
N LYS A 54 1.02 -25.63 15.17
CA LYS A 54 -0.10 -24.69 15.25
C LYS A 54 -0.35 -23.92 13.97
N TRP A 55 0.71 -23.45 13.32
CA TRP A 55 0.58 -22.79 12.03
C TRP A 55 -0.02 -23.73 10.98
N ALA A 56 0.42 -24.98 10.90
CA ALA A 56 -0.15 -25.90 9.93
C ALA A 56 -1.61 -26.24 10.22
N GLU A 57 -1.93 -26.53 11.48
CA GLU A 57 -3.28 -26.80 11.95
C GLU A 57 -4.25 -25.66 11.63
N GLU A 58 -3.85 -24.41 11.89
CA GLU A 58 -4.74 -23.24 11.79
C GLU A 58 -4.69 -22.51 10.46
N CYS A 59 -3.56 -22.57 9.75
CA CYS A 59 -3.30 -21.75 8.56
C CYS A 59 -3.23 -22.57 7.30
N ALA A 60 -2.46 -23.66 7.28
CA ALA A 60 -2.25 -24.45 6.07
C ALA A 60 -3.51 -25.24 5.66
N THR A 61 -4.21 -25.81 6.64
CA THR A 61 -5.48 -26.54 6.42
C THR A 61 -6.57 -25.69 5.75
N LEU A 62 -6.53 -24.36 5.91
CA LEU A 62 -7.46 -23.46 5.23
C LEU A 62 -7.32 -23.52 3.71
N TRP A 63 -6.15 -23.92 3.22
CA TRP A 63 -5.82 -24.01 1.80
C TRP A 63 -5.96 -25.44 1.23
N GLU A 64 -6.27 -26.45 2.07
CA GLU A 64 -6.41 -27.85 1.65
C GLU A 64 -7.70 -28.14 0.85
N VAL A 65 -8.67 -27.21 0.84
CA VAL A 65 -10.06 -27.51 0.43
C VAL A 65 -10.41 -27.07 -1.00
N THR A 66 -9.47 -26.59 -1.81
CA THR A 66 -9.80 -26.19 -3.19
C THR A 66 -8.85 -26.77 -4.20
N ASP A 67 -9.42 -27.35 -5.27
CA ASP A 67 -8.73 -27.55 -6.53
C ASP A 67 -7.84 -26.32 -6.79
N PHE A 68 -6.56 -26.59 -7.03
CA PHE A 68 -5.49 -25.59 -7.20
C PHE A 68 -5.82 -24.51 -8.27
N GLU A 69 -6.85 -24.75 -9.08
CA GLU A 69 -7.38 -23.80 -10.06
C GLU A 69 -7.96 -22.52 -9.43
N PHE A 70 -8.52 -22.55 -8.21
CA PHE A 70 -9.18 -21.40 -7.58
C PHE A 70 -8.41 -20.83 -6.38
N ALA A 71 -7.52 -19.88 -6.65
CA ALA A 71 -6.81 -19.06 -5.66
C ALA A 71 -7.66 -18.08 -4.84
N PHE A 72 -8.97 -18.32 -4.76
CA PHE A 72 -9.96 -17.41 -4.21
C PHE A 72 -10.75 -18.05 -3.05
N ALA A 73 -10.15 -19.05 -2.40
CA ALA A 73 -10.86 -19.94 -1.47
C ALA A 73 -10.90 -19.45 -0.01
N VAL A 74 -9.96 -18.61 0.41
CA VAL A 74 -9.77 -18.25 1.82
C VAL A 74 -9.83 -16.75 2.00
N SER A 75 -10.74 -16.26 2.84
CA SER A 75 -10.80 -14.84 3.21
C SER A 75 -9.67 -14.46 4.17
N GLN A 76 -9.06 -13.28 3.97
CA GLN A 76 -8.06 -12.74 4.90
C GLN A 76 -8.63 -12.52 6.29
N TYR A 77 -9.94 -12.24 6.42
CA TYR A 77 -10.59 -12.17 7.73
C TYR A 77 -10.50 -13.49 8.49
N LYS A 78 -10.58 -14.63 7.79
CA LYS A 78 -10.44 -15.96 8.39
C LYS A 78 -9.01 -16.20 8.88
N LEU A 79 -8.01 -15.79 8.09
CA LEU A 79 -6.59 -15.85 8.47
C LEU A 79 -6.30 -14.97 9.68
N ASN A 80 -6.82 -13.75 9.72
CA ASN A 80 -6.66 -12.83 10.84
C ASN A 80 -7.35 -13.31 12.12
N ALA A 81 -8.45 -14.05 12.00
CA ALA A 81 -9.21 -14.62 13.11
C ALA A 81 -8.58 -15.88 13.72
N ALA A 82 -7.56 -16.47 13.08
CA ALA A 82 -6.89 -17.67 13.57
C ALA A 82 -6.37 -17.50 15.02
N PRO A 83 -6.62 -18.46 15.93
CA PRO A 83 -6.32 -18.32 17.35
C PRO A 83 -4.89 -17.95 17.71
N THR A 84 -3.89 -18.54 17.04
CA THR A 84 -2.47 -18.27 17.30
C THR A 84 -1.96 -16.99 16.65
N GLY A 85 -2.71 -16.42 15.70
CA GLY A 85 -2.30 -15.24 14.97
C GLY A 85 -1.15 -15.47 13.98
N LEU A 86 -0.75 -16.71 13.71
CA LEU A 86 0.39 -17.05 12.84
C LEU A 86 0.06 -16.91 11.34
N CYS A 87 -1.21 -16.95 10.96
CA CYS A 87 -1.61 -17.04 9.55
C CYS A 87 -1.39 -15.75 8.78
N SER A 88 -0.70 -15.82 7.65
CA SER A 88 -0.36 -14.66 6.81
C SER A 88 -1.17 -14.65 5.52
N ASN A 89 -1.27 -13.51 4.84
CA ASN A 89 -1.95 -13.42 3.54
C ASN A 89 -1.36 -14.40 2.54
N THR A 90 -0.03 -14.46 2.43
CA THR A 90 0.65 -15.44 1.60
C THR A 90 1.12 -16.61 2.46
N LEU A 91 0.69 -17.83 2.13
CA LEU A 91 1.06 -19.05 2.86
C LEU A 91 2.58 -19.28 2.86
N SER A 92 3.26 -18.89 1.78
CA SER A 92 4.72 -19.04 1.65
C SER A 92 5.52 -18.20 2.65
N CYS A 93 4.92 -17.17 3.27
CA CYS A 93 5.60 -16.36 4.29
C CYS A 93 5.85 -17.09 5.62
N ALA A 94 5.37 -18.33 5.77
CA ALA A 94 5.85 -19.21 6.82
C ALA A 94 7.28 -19.73 6.58
N PHE A 95 7.89 -19.42 5.44
CA PHE A 95 9.26 -19.82 5.05
C PHE A 95 10.15 -18.60 4.81
N GLN A 96 11.46 -18.87 4.76
CA GLN A 96 12.46 -17.85 4.50
C GLN A 96 12.15 -17.12 3.18
N GLN A 97 12.23 -15.78 3.22
CA GLN A 97 11.98 -14.88 2.08
C GLN A 97 10.58 -15.01 1.45
N CYS A 98 9.60 -15.56 2.18
CA CYS A 98 8.31 -15.93 1.62
C CYS A 98 8.39 -16.83 0.37
N GLN A 99 9.46 -17.62 0.25
CA GLN A 99 9.65 -18.53 -0.87
C GLN A 99 9.17 -19.92 -0.51
N TRP A 100 8.35 -20.49 -1.38
CA TRP A 100 7.92 -21.87 -1.22
C TRP A 100 9.11 -22.82 -1.47
N PRO A 101 9.47 -23.69 -0.50
CA PRO A 101 10.73 -24.43 -0.57
C PRO A 101 10.71 -25.68 -1.48
N TYR A 102 9.61 -25.99 -2.17
CA TYR A 102 9.44 -27.22 -2.97
C TYR A 102 8.92 -26.94 -4.39
N GLU A 103 9.11 -27.88 -5.31
CA GLU A 103 8.51 -27.80 -6.65
C GLU A 103 6.98 -27.69 -6.56
N PRO A 104 6.31 -26.97 -7.49
CA PRO A 104 4.86 -26.84 -7.49
C PRO A 104 4.21 -28.22 -7.54
N VAL A 105 3.68 -28.64 -6.38
CA VAL A 105 3.00 -29.93 -6.26
C VAL A 105 1.63 -29.75 -6.91
N THR A 106 1.39 -30.42 -8.03
CA THR A 106 0.08 -30.43 -8.70
C THR A 106 -1.00 -31.17 -7.89
N ASP A 107 -0.65 -31.74 -6.73
CA ASP A 107 -1.51 -32.46 -5.79
C ASP A 107 -1.20 -32.04 -4.33
N VAL A 108 -1.64 -30.85 -3.93
CA VAL A 108 -1.37 -30.26 -2.59
C VAL A 108 -2.22 -30.91 -1.47
N ALA A 109 -3.19 -31.76 -1.82
CA ALA A 109 -4.02 -32.46 -0.84
C ALA A 109 -3.24 -33.50 0.00
N TYR A 110 -2.05 -33.90 -0.44
CA TYR A 110 -1.16 -34.79 0.29
C TYR A 110 0.06 -34.02 0.78
N SER A 111 0.08 -33.58 2.04
CA SER A 111 1.24 -33.66 2.95
C SER A 111 1.37 -32.56 4.02
N TYR A 112 0.45 -31.63 4.29
CA TYR A 112 0.74 -30.62 5.34
C TYR A 112 1.04 -31.21 6.74
N GLU A 113 0.40 -32.32 7.12
CA GLU A 113 0.77 -33.06 8.34
C GLU A 113 2.14 -33.77 8.28
N GLU A 114 2.60 -34.19 7.10
CA GLU A 114 3.96 -34.75 6.88
C GLU A 114 5.01 -33.63 6.79
N PHE A 115 4.66 -32.51 6.16
CA PHE A 115 5.44 -31.30 5.95
C PHE A 115 5.94 -30.68 7.27
N VAL A 116 5.08 -30.64 8.28
CA VAL A 116 5.40 -30.12 9.62
C VAL A 116 6.31 -31.06 10.39
N LYS A 117 6.19 -32.36 10.16
CA LYS A 117 6.91 -33.39 10.93
C LYS A 117 8.38 -33.51 10.50
N ASP A 118 8.70 -33.21 9.25
CA ASP A 118 10.00 -33.58 8.68
C ASP A 118 11.03 -32.45 8.59
N VAL A 119 10.67 -31.16 8.75
CA VAL A 119 11.66 -30.06 8.61
C VAL A 119 11.44 -28.88 9.57
N PRO A 120 11.87 -28.97 10.85
CA PRO A 120 11.70 -27.88 11.82
C PRO A 120 12.44 -26.59 11.42
N ASP A 121 13.56 -26.69 10.68
CA ASP A 121 14.46 -25.56 10.46
C ASP A 121 14.16 -24.64 9.28
N VAL A 122 13.21 -24.98 8.41
CA VAL A 122 12.88 -24.18 7.20
C VAL A 122 11.87 -23.05 7.46
N HIS A 123 11.23 -23.05 8.63
CA HIS A 123 10.17 -22.10 8.94
C HIS A 123 10.71 -20.72 9.33
N ASN A 124 10.07 -19.66 8.86
CA ASN A 124 10.23 -18.28 9.28
C ASN A 124 9.10 -17.85 10.22
N LEU A 125 8.93 -18.61 11.31
CA LEU A 125 7.85 -18.43 12.28
C LEU A 125 8.40 -17.93 13.64
N PRO A 126 7.64 -17.09 14.35
CA PRO A 126 8.05 -16.62 15.66
C PRO A 126 8.14 -17.75 16.68
N ARG A 127 8.79 -17.52 17.81
CA ARG A 127 8.83 -18.45 18.94
C ARG A 127 7.66 -18.25 19.90
N ALA A 128 7.20 -17.01 20.04
CA ALA A 128 6.10 -16.62 20.91
C ALA A 128 5.24 -15.58 20.20
N VAL A 129 3.95 -15.55 20.54
CA VAL A 129 3.03 -14.55 20.01
C VAL A 129 2.41 -13.79 21.17
N MET A 130 2.45 -12.48 21.08
CA MET A 130 1.75 -11.59 22.00
C MET A 130 0.59 -10.91 21.27
N PHE A 131 -0.52 -10.70 21.97
CA PHE A 131 -1.68 -9.94 21.52
C PHE A 131 -1.84 -8.67 22.38
N PRO A 132 -0.97 -7.66 22.21
CA PRO A 132 -1.01 -6.45 23.04
C PRO A 132 -2.38 -5.79 23.02
N LYS A 133 -2.83 -5.30 24.18
CA LYS A 133 -4.08 -4.52 24.30
C LYS A 133 -3.79 -3.03 24.46
N THR A 134 -2.66 -2.73 25.10
CA THR A 134 -2.27 -1.38 25.53
C THR A 134 -0.85 -1.03 25.07
N PRO A 135 -0.48 0.26 25.02
CA PRO A 135 0.90 0.68 24.83
C PRO A 135 1.89 0.05 25.82
N ASP A 136 1.48 -0.15 27.08
CA ASP A 136 2.35 -0.68 28.13
C ASP A 136 2.69 -2.16 27.91
N ASP A 137 1.79 -2.93 27.31
CA ASP A 137 2.06 -4.31 26.88
C ASP A 137 3.20 -4.35 25.84
N VAL A 138 3.12 -3.47 24.84
CA VAL A 138 4.14 -3.34 23.79
C VAL A 138 5.47 -2.88 24.38
N LEU A 139 5.44 -1.89 25.26
CA LEU A 139 6.62 -1.36 25.93
C LEU A 139 7.33 -2.44 26.75
N SER A 140 6.57 -3.22 27.51
CA SER A 140 7.08 -4.34 28.32
C SER A 140 7.71 -5.42 27.44
N ALA A 141 7.06 -5.76 26.32
CA ALA A 141 7.58 -6.74 25.37
C ALA A 141 8.88 -6.30 24.71
N VAL A 142 8.97 -5.04 24.26
CA VAL A 142 10.18 -4.49 23.62
C VAL A 142 11.34 -4.40 24.63
N ARG A 143 11.08 -3.97 25.87
CA ARG A 143 12.12 -3.94 26.92
C ARG A 143 12.61 -5.34 27.26
N PHE A 144 11.69 -6.28 27.45
CA PHE A 144 12.03 -7.68 27.68
C PHE A 144 12.88 -8.26 26.53
N ALA A 145 12.47 -8.00 25.28
CA ALA A 145 13.22 -8.46 24.11
C ALA A 145 14.63 -7.86 24.07
N LYS A 146 14.77 -6.55 24.34
CA LYS A 146 16.07 -5.87 24.42
C LYS A 146 16.97 -6.46 25.51
N GLU A 147 16.43 -6.66 26.72
CA GLU A 147 17.17 -7.20 27.87
C GLU A 147 17.65 -8.64 27.65
N ASN A 148 16.89 -9.43 26.89
CA ASN A 148 17.16 -10.85 26.65
C ASN A 148 17.71 -11.14 25.24
N GLY A 149 18.03 -10.12 24.44
CA GLY A 149 18.59 -10.28 23.09
C GLY A 149 17.65 -10.97 22.09
N LEU A 150 16.34 -10.81 22.25
CA LEU A 150 15.32 -11.42 21.38
C LEU A 150 15.01 -10.53 20.17
N LYS A 151 14.75 -11.19 19.04
CA LYS A 151 14.14 -10.52 17.88
C LYS A 151 12.67 -10.22 18.17
N VAL A 152 12.17 -9.14 17.59
CA VAL A 152 10.74 -8.78 17.62
C VAL A 152 10.24 -8.71 16.19
N SER A 153 9.11 -9.34 15.91
CA SER A 153 8.35 -9.15 14.67
C SER A 153 7.00 -8.50 15.00
N VAL A 154 6.45 -7.72 14.07
CA VAL A 154 5.21 -6.96 14.30
C VAL A 154 4.22 -7.26 13.21
N LYS A 155 3.00 -7.62 13.61
CA LYS A 155 1.93 -7.95 12.68
C LYS A 155 0.67 -7.13 12.96
N ALA A 156 0.14 -6.51 11.92
CA ALA A 156 -1.25 -6.02 11.87
C ALA A 156 -2.08 -7.00 11.03
N GLY A 157 -2.43 -6.68 9.78
CA GLY A 157 -3.23 -7.57 8.92
C GLY A 157 -2.50 -8.76 8.28
N GLY A 158 -1.18 -8.91 8.43
CA GLY A 158 -0.41 -10.02 7.82
C GLY A 158 -0.26 -9.94 6.28
N ASN A 159 -0.39 -8.73 5.72
CA ASN A 159 -0.42 -8.45 4.27
C ASN A 159 0.95 -8.11 3.65
N SER A 160 2.08 -8.43 4.29
CA SER A 160 3.40 -8.21 3.67
C SER A 160 3.78 -9.37 2.75
N TYR A 161 3.89 -9.08 1.46
CA TYR A 161 4.40 -10.04 0.45
C TYR A 161 5.89 -10.36 0.61
N ALA A 162 6.66 -9.49 1.27
CA ALA A 162 8.07 -9.73 1.60
C ALA A 162 8.26 -10.37 2.99
N GLY A 163 7.18 -10.68 3.71
CA GLY A 163 7.25 -11.33 5.03
C GLY A 163 7.74 -10.48 6.19
N SER A 164 7.74 -9.14 6.09
CA SER A 164 8.25 -8.25 7.15
C SER A 164 7.50 -8.33 8.48
N HIS A 165 6.34 -9.00 8.52
CA HIS A 165 5.54 -9.19 9.74
C HIS A 165 5.88 -10.46 10.53
N THR A 166 6.82 -11.30 10.06
CA THR A 166 7.20 -12.56 10.71
C THR A 166 8.71 -12.79 10.62
N GLU A 167 9.28 -13.38 11.66
CA GLU A 167 10.72 -13.64 11.75
C GLU A 167 10.98 -14.87 12.62
N LYS A 168 11.87 -15.76 12.17
CA LYS A 168 12.26 -16.98 12.89
C LYS A 168 12.74 -16.62 14.30
N ASP A 169 12.18 -17.34 15.28
CA ASP A 169 12.52 -17.26 16.70
C ASP A 169 12.24 -15.91 17.39
N SER A 170 11.45 -15.03 16.75
CA SER A 170 11.07 -13.74 17.32
C SER A 170 9.95 -13.84 18.36
N LEU A 171 9.81 -12.81 19.19
CA LEU A 171 8.55 -12.47 19.86
C LEU A 171 7.69 -11.67 18.89
N MET A 172 6.61 -12.26 18.37
CA MET A 172 5.69 -11.57 17.47
C MET A 172 4.68 -10.75 18.26
N LEU A 173 4.57 -9.46 17.97
CA LEU A 173 3.51 -8.59 18.47
C LEU A 173 2.39 -8.51 17.43
N TYR A 174 1.29 -9.22 17.68
CA TYR A 174 0.11 -9.16 16.82
C TYR A 174 -0.85 -8.07 17.30
N MET A 175 -0.71 -6.89 16.70
CA MET A 175 -1.47 -5.68 17.00
C MET A 175 -2.93 -5.77 16.52
N GLY A 176 -3.20 -6.48 15.41
CA GLY A 176 -4.49 -6.41 14.71
C GLY A 176 -5.70 -7.08 15.37
N ARG A 177 -5.53 -7.74 16.53
CA ARG A 177 -6.63 -8.48 17.18
C ARG A 177 -7.22 -7.79 18.40
N GLN A 178 -6.39 -7.30 19.30
CA GLN A 178 -6.83 -6.80 20.61
C GLN A 178 -6.29 -5.41 20.94
N PHE A 179 -5.37 -4.88 20.14
CA PHE A 179 -4.84 -3.55 20.38
C PHE A 179 -5.93 -2.51 20.14
N ARG A 180 -5.95 -1.44 20.95
CA ARG A 180 -6.96 -0.40 20.90
C ARG A 180 -7.10 0.19 19.48
N SER A 181 -8.36 0.31 19.04
CA SER A 181 -8.76 1.13 17.90
C SER A 181 -8.93 2.59 18.32
N TYR A 182 -8.34 3.50 17.56
CA TYR A 182 -8.44 4.94 17.76
C TYR A 182 -9.40 5.57 16.77
N SER A 183 -9.55 5.00 15.56
CA SER A 183 -10.39 5.59 14.51
C SER A 183 -11.87 5.66 14.88
N VAL A 184 -12.32 4.81 15.82
CA VAL A 184 -13.69 4.82 16.37
C VAL A 184 -14.08 6.13 17.06
N GLU A 185 -13.10 6.96 17.44
CA GLU A 185 -13.35 8.29 18.00
C GLU A 185 -13.82 9.30 16.94
N GLY A 186 -13.65 8.95 15.65
CA GLY A 186 -14.07 9.78 14.51
C GLY A 186 -13.02 10.80 14.10
N VAL A 187 -13.33 11.57 13.06
CA VAL A 187 -12.47 12.66 12.61
C VAL A 187 -12.56 13.81 13.61
N MET A 188 -11.40 14.37 13.94
CA MET A 188 -11.28 15.61 14.70
C MET A 188 -11.17 16.77 13.70
N PRO A 189 -12.17 17.66 13.61
CA PRO A 189 -12.06 18.86 12.78
C PRO A 189 -10.95 19.78 13.29
N CYS A 190 -10.22 20.40 12.37
CA CYS A 190 -9.16 21.34 12.70
C CYS A 190 -9.55 22.76 12.27
N ASP A 191 -9.32 23.73 13.15
CA ASP A 191 -9.56 25.13 12.84
C ASP A 191 -8.41 25.69 11.97
N ALA A 192 -8.76 26.54 10.99
CA ALA A 192 -7.75 27.17 10.13
C ALA A 192 -6.72 28.02 10.92
N GLY A 193 -7.10 28.50 12.12
CA GLY A 193 -6.21 29.25 13.01
C GLY A 193 -5.14 28.40 13.70
N SER A 194 -5.34 27.08 13.80
CA SER A 194 -4.47 26.16 14.56
C SER A 194 -3.02 26.18 14.09
N ALA A 195 -2.77 26.39 12.80
CA ALA A 195 -1.42 26.47 12.25
C ALA A 195 -0.64 27.69 12.77
N SER A 196 -1.30 28.83 12.92
CA SER A 196 -0.67 30.11 13.28
C SER A 196 -0.45 30.29 14.79
N SER A 197 -1.06 29.42 15.60
CA SER A 197 -1.02 29.48 17.06
C SER A 197 -0.23 28.34 17.69
N PHE A 198 0.41 27.49 16.89
CA PHE A 198 1.14 26.34 17.42
C PHE A 198 2.43 26.79 18.09
N ASP A 199 2.56 26.43 19.35
CA ASP A 199 3.78 26.60 20.15
C ASP A 199 4.23 25.20 20.60
N ALA A 200 5.41 24.81 20.13
CA ALA A 200 5.95 23.48 20.43
C ALA A 200 6.29 23.30 21.92
N ASP A 201 6.49 24.39 22.66
CA ASP A 201 6.81 24.39 24.09
C ASP A 201 5.57 24.47 25.00
N ALA A 202 4.37 24.56 24.42
CA ALA A 202 3.12 24.59 25.19
C ALA A 202 2.81 23.25 25.86
N GLU A 203 2.12 23.28 27.01
CA GLU A 203 1.75 22.07 27.77
C GLU A 203 0.86 21.11 26.96
N ASP A 204 0.05 21.62 26.02
CA ASP A 204 -0.85 20.85 25.16
C ASP A 204 -0.26 20.58 23.76
N ALA A 205 1.03 20.89 23.52
CA ALA A 205 1.66 20.80 22.20
C ALA A 205 1.51 19.41 21.54
N VAL A 206 1.59 18.33 22.34
CA VAL A 206 1.46 16.95 21.86
C VAL A 206 0.10 16.72 21.20
N ASP A 207 -0.98 17.23 21.80
CA ASP A 207 -2.34 17.02 21.33
C ASP A 207 -2.76 18.08 20.30
N ALA A 208 -2.20 19.29 20.36
CA ALA A 208 -2.45 20.37 19.40
C ALA A 208 -1.72 20.18 18.06
N MET A 209 -0.56 19.50 18.05
CA MET A 209 0.29 19.33 16.87
C MET A 209 -0.43 18.79 15.64
N PRO A 210 -1.20 17.69 15.70
CA PRO A 210 -1.82 17.12 14.51
C PRO A 210 -2.69 18.12 13.75
N CYS A 211 -3.50 18.92 14.47
CA CYS A 211 -4.33 19.93 13.84
C CYS A 211 -3.54 21.14 13.35
N ALA A 212 -2.46 21.53 14.01
CA ALA A 212 -1.58 22.59 13.52
C ALA A 212 -0.96 22.22 12.16
N VAL A 213 -0.45 20.99 12.04
CA VAL A 213 0.15 20.48 10.79
C VAL A 213 -0.91 20.27 9.70
N ALA A 214 -2.07 19.71 10.04
CA ALA A 214 -3.16 19.56 9.07
C ALA A 214 -3.65 20.93 8.56
N ALA A 215 -3.87 21.90 9.45
CA ALA A 215 -4.30 23.24 9.10
C ALA A 215 -3.27 24.00 8.25
N SER A 216 -1.96 23.82 8.50
CA SER A 216 -0.91 24.47 7.70
C SER A 216 -0.89 23.96 6.25
N ARG A 217 -1.40 22.74 6.03
CA ARG A 217 -1.59 22.10 4.72
C ARG A 217 -2.98 22.35 4.12
N GLY A 218 -3.79 23.22 4.74
CA GLY A 218 -5.16 23.52 4.33
C GLY A 218 -6.11 22.32 4.47
N LYS A 219 -5.84 21.38 5.39
CA LYS A 219 -6.65 20.18 5.60
C LYS A 219 -7.69 20.40 6.70
N PRO A 220 -8.93 19.90 6.52
CA PRO A 220 -10.05 20.21 7.39
C PRO A 220 -10.07 19.46 8.73
N GLY A 221 -9.23 18.43 8.90
CA GLY A 221 -9.28 17.58 10.08
C GLY A 221 -8.22 16.50 10.08
N VAL A 222 -8.22 15.71 11.16
CA VAL A 222 -7.35 14.56 11.36
C VAL A 222 -8.10 13.35 11.90
N LEU A 223 -7.59 12.15 11.61
CA LEU A 223 -8.10 10.89 12.14
C LEU A 223 -6.95 10.12 12.81
N ALA A 224 -7.12 9.77 14.08
CA ALA A 224 -6.21 8.88 14.77
C ALA A 224 -6.51 7.42 14.39
N VAL A 225 -5.46 6.63 14.16
CA VAL A 225 -5.54 5.23 13.72
C VAL A 225 -4.57 4.40 14.56
N GLY A 226 -5.07 3.37 15.22
CA GLY A 226 -4.28 2.46 16.03
C GLY A 226 -3.36 1.56 15.19
N GLY A 227 -2.25 1.13 15.79
CA GLY A 227 -1.21 0.32 15.15
C GLY A 227 -1.71 -1.01 14.58
N GLY A 228 -2.82 -1.53 15.10
CA GLY A 228 -3.48 -2.75 14.64
C GLY A 228 -4.66 -2.56 13.68
N GLU A 229 -5.14 -1.32 13.48
CA GLU A 229 -6.36 -1.08 12.70
C GLU A 229 -6.16 -1.38 11.20
N LEU A 230 -7.26 -1.73 10.53
CA LEU A 230 -7.33 -2.10 9.13
C LEU A 230 -8.21 -1.11 8.35
N PHE A 231 -7.96 -0.96 7.05
CA PHE A 231 -8.59 0.06 6.21
C PHE A 231 -10.13 0.01 6.23
N GLY A 232 -10.73 -1.20 6.21
CA GLY A 232 -12.18 -1.36 6.22
C GLY A 232 -12.86 -0.64 7.39
N ASP A 233 -12.27 -0.74 8.58
CA ASP A 233 -12.79 -0.05 9.78
C ASP A 233 -12.46 1.44 9.78
N THR A 234 -11.25 1.81 9.39
CA THR A 234 -10.86 3.22 9.34
C THR A 234 -11.66 4.02 8.32
N TYR A 235 -12.01 3.43 7.17
CA TYR A 235 -12.88 4.05 6.17
C TYR A 235 -14.30 4.20 6.70
N ALA A 236 -14.86 3.15 7.30
CA ALA A 236 -16.19 3.22 7.88
C ALA A 236 -16.28 4.32 8.96
N ASN A 237 -15.26 4.43 9.82
CA ASN A 237 -15.21 5.42 10.87
C ASN A 237 -14.96 6.86 10.34
N ALA A 238 -14.13 7.02 9.31
CA ALA A 238 -13.95 8.32 8.64
C ALA A 238 -15.24 8.83 7.98
N LEU A 239 -16.08 7.92 7.48
CA LEU A 239 -17.37 8.23 6.88
C LEU A 239 -18.50 8.41 7.91
N ALA A 240 -18.37 7.84 9.11
CA ALA A 240 -19.43 7.80 10.13
C ALA A 240 -19.69 9.14 10.85
N GLU A 241 -19.07 10.24 10.44
CA GLU A 241 -19.31 11.55 11.05
C GLU A 241 -20.78 11.95 10.99
N LYS A 242 -21.36 12.24 12.15
CA LYS A 242 -22.76 12.70 12.29
C LYS A 242 -22.76 14.19 12.65
N ASP A 243 -23.56 14.99 11.96
CA ASP A 243 -24.03 16.27 12.51
C ASP A 243 -25.49 16.14 13.00
N GLU A 244 -26.08 17.25 13.49
CA GLU A 244 -27.47 17.30 13.97
C GLU A 244 -28.51 16.82 12.93
N SER A 245 -28.13 16.69 11.65
CA SER A 245 -28.97 16.25 10.53
C SER A 245 -28.70 14.82 10.02
N GLY A 246 -27.64 14.14 10.48
CA GLY A 246 -27.30 12.77 10.06
C GLY A 246 -25.83 12.59 9.64
N ILE A 247 -25.51 11.46 8.99
CA ILE A 247 -24.15 11.16 8.49
C ILE A 247 -23.78 12.18 7.42
N LYS A 248 -22.71 12.95 7.65
CA LYS A 248 -22.12 13.87 6.69
C LYS A 248 -20.86 13.23 6.11
N ASN A 249 -21.03 12.69 4.91
CA ASN A 249 -20.02 12.17 3.98
C ASN A 249 -19.02 13.26 3.53
N ARG A 250 -18.34 13.92 4.48
CA ARG A 250 -17.52 15.12 4.28
C ARG A 250 -16.07 14.83 3.96
N TYR A 251 -15.53 13.73 4.48
CA TYR A 251 -14.10 13.49 4.48
C TYR A 251 -13.70 12.31 3.63
N HIS A 252 -12.50 12.41 3.08
CA HIS A 252 -11.81 11.36 2.36
C HIS A 252 -10.48 11.07 3.05
N LEU A 253 -10.26 9.79 3.38
CA LEU A 253 -9.00 9.28 3.88
C LEU A 253 -8.27 8.59 2.73
N ILE A 254 -7.03 8.98 2.43
CA ILE A 254 -6.20 8.29 1.43
C ILE A 254 -5.76 6.94 1.99
N GLY A 255 -5.89 5.87 1.20
CA GLY A 255 -5.56 4.53 1.69
C GLY A 255 -5.52 3.43 0.64
N GLY A 256 -5.30 2.19 1.10
CA GLY A 256 -5.22 0.99 0.26
C GLY A 256 -6.58 0.49 -0.24
N GLY A 257 -6.57 -0.32 -1.30
CA GLY A 257 -7.80 -0.83 -1.94
C GLY A 257 -8.36 -2.08 -1.28
N THR A 258 -7.63 -2.62 -0.31
CA THR A 258 -7.84 -3.94 0.31
C THR A 258 -8.22 -3.70 1.77
N PRO A 259 -9.50 -3.92 2.17
CA PRO A 259 -10.00 -3.58 3.52
C PRO A 259 -9.21 -4.15 4.69
N THR A 260 -8.54 -5.30 4.51
CA THR A 260 -7.77 -5.94 5.60
C THR A 260 -6.31 -5.48 5.66
N VAL A 261 -5.86 -4.60 4.76
CA VAL A 261 -4.54 -3.97 4.85
C VAL A 261 -4.57 -2.94 5.98
N SER A 262 -3.50 -2.87 6.77
CA SER A 262 -3.37 -1.88 7.82
C SER A 262 -2.88 -0.54 7.25
N PRO A 263 -3.47 0.60 7.64
CA PRO A 263 -2.98 1.92 7.24
C PRO A 263 -1.51 2.16 7.62
N ASN A 264 -1.04 1.54 8.70
CA ASN A 264 0.30 1.76 9.24
C ASN A 264 1.40 1.18 8.33
N GLY A 265 1.49 -0.15 8.22
CA GLY A 265 2.52 -0.81 7.42
C GLY A 265 2.50 -0.40 5.93
N TRP A 266 1.31 -0.15 5.38
CA TRP A 266 1.13 0.32 4.01
C TRP A 266 1.68 1.74 3.80
N THR A 267 1.40 2.66 4.73
CA THR A 267 1.88 4.05 4.69
C THR A 267 3.41 4.10 4.76
N PHE A 268 4.02 3.29 5.62
CA PHE A 268 5.46 3.31 5.82
C PHE A 268 6.24 2.69 4.66
N GLY A 269 5.62 1.84 3.85
CA GLY A 269 6.17 1.40 2.55
C GLY A 269 5.97 2.39 1.41
N GLY A 270 5.38 3.57 1.69
CA GLY A 270 5.05 4.61 0.73
C GLY A 270 3.53 4.82 0.62
N GLY A 271 2.79 3.76 0.30
CA GLY A 271 1.32 3.77 0.29
C GLY A 271 0.71 4.32 -1.00
N LEU A 272 0.53 3.43 -1.99
CA LEU A 272 -0.14 3.73 -3.27
C LEU A 272 -1.66 3.76 -3.10
N SER A 273 -2.30 4.90 -3.35
CA SER A 273 -3.73 5.14 -3.05
C SER A 273 -4.71 4.23 -3.78
N GLY A 274 -4.94 3.06 -3.19
CA GLY A 274 -5.83 1.97 -3.62
C GLY A 274 -7.31 2.34 -3.67
N ASN A 275 -7.72 3.26 -2.80
CA ASN A 275 -9.06 3.85 -2.80
C ASN A 275 -9.19 5.07 -3.71
N THR A 276 -8.27 5.20 -4.67
CA THR A 276 -8.18 6.26 -5.70
C THR A 276 -7.65 7.59 -5.15
N ALA A 277 -7.65 8.65 -5.95
CA ALA A 277 -7.23 10.01 -5.54
C ALA A 277 -5.75 10.28 -5.18
N GLY A 278 -4.86 9.30 -5.29
CA GLY A 278 -3.43 9.55 -5.00
C GLY A 278 -2.81 10.63 -5.90
N ARG A 279 -3.18 10.66 -7.20
CA ARG A 279 -2.77 11.71 -8.15
C ARG A 279 -3.36 13.10 -7.85
N MET A 280 -4.31 13.20 -6.91
CA MET A 280 -4.85 14.47 -6.41
C MET A 280 -4.36 14.84 -5.01
N LEU A 281 -4.05 13.85 -4.16
CA LEU A 281 -3.90 14.05 -2.71
C LEU A 281 -2.58 13.51 -2.11
N GLY A 282 -1.72 12.89 -2.92
CA GLY A 282 -0.40 12.39 -2.49
C GLY A 282 -0.38 10.91 -2.13
N PHE A 283 0.77 10.43 -1.65
CA PHE A 283 0.93 9.06 -1.14
C PHE A 283 0.38 8.92 0.28
N GLY A 284 0.20 7.68 0.75
CA GLY A 284 -0.09 7.36 2.14
C GLY A 284 0.90 7.99 3.12
N ALA A 285 2.20 7.86 2.84
CA ALA A 285 3.29 8.42 3.63
C ALA A 285 3.15 9.93 3.87
N ASP A 286 2.55 10.65 2.92
CA ASP A 286 2.39 12.11 2.98
C ASP A 286 1.21 12.53 3.87
N GLN A 287 0.36 11.58 4.29
CA GLN A 287 -0.85 11.87 5.07
C GLN A 287 -0.62 11.91 6.57
N VAL A 288 0.48 11.33 7.05
CA VAL A 288 0.75 11.26 8.49
C VAL A 288 1.24 12.61 9.00
N VAL A 289 0.63 13.07 10.09
CA VAL A 289 0.95 14.33 10.78
C VAL A 289 1.48 14.12 12.21
N GLN A 290 1.31 12.92 12.78
CA GLN A 290 1.90 12.52 14.06
C GLN A 290 2.06 10.99 14.13
N LEU A 291 3.11 10.53 14.82
CA LEU A 291 3.38 9.13 15.11
C LEU A 291 3.47 8.89 16.61
N GLU A 292 2.89 7.79 17.10
CA GLU A 292 3.07 7.24 18.44
C GLU A 292 3.72 5.86 18.33
N MET A 293 4.87 5.64 18.97
CA MET A 293 5.67 4.44 18.79
C MET A 293 6.31 3.96 20.10
N VAL A 294 6.61 2.66 20.16
CA VAL A 294 7.62 2.11 21.06
C VAL A 294 8.90 1.87 20.26
N LEU A 295 9.95 2.60 20.59
CA LEU A 295 11.26 2.46 19.95
C LEU A 295 11.99 1.21 20.46
N PRO A 296 12.92 0.62 19.67
CA PRO A 296 13.79 -0.47 20.10
C PRO A 296 14.59 -0.14 21.37
N LEU A 297 14.76 1.15 21.67
CA LEU A 297 15.38 1.65 22.89
C LEU A 297 14.57 1.35 24.16
N GLY A 298 13.29 1.01 24.02
CA GLY A 298 12.35 0.83 25.14
C GLY A 298 11.71 2.15 25.58
N TRP A 299 11.52 3.08 24.64
CA TRP A 299 10.89 4.39 24.86
C TRP A 299 9.54 4.42 24.17
N HIS A 300 8.51 4.90 24.89
CA HIS A 300 7.20 5.20 24.33
C HIS A 300 7.21 6.68 23.93
N VAL A 301 7.16 6.94 22.63
CA VAL A 301 7.32 8.28 22.06
C VAL A 301 6.10 8.72 21.26
N LYS A 302 5.85 10.02 21.24
CA LYS A 302 5.04 10.70 20.23
C LYS A 302 5.90 11.75 19.53
N PHE A 303 5.78 11.90 18.22
CA PHE A 303 6.57 12.88 17.48
C PHE A 303 5.92 13.29 16.15
N GLY A 304 6.29 14.46 15.68
CA GLY A 304 5.81 15.04 14.42
C GLY A 304 6.33 16.45 14.18
N PRO A 305 5.96 17.08 13.05
CA PRO A 305 6.48 18.38 12.65
C PRO A 305 6.15 19.49 13.66
N SER A 306 7.16 20.26 14.04
CA SER A 306 7.02 21.39 14.98
C SER A 306 7.26 22.76 14.34
N ALA A 307 7.92 22.80 13.18
CA ALA A 307 8.09 24.01 12.40
C ALA A 307 8.09 23.71 10.90
N TRP A 308 7.64 24.68 10.10
CA TRP A 308 7.56 24.58 8.65
C TRP A 308 7.64 25.96 8.00
N GLU A 309 8.02 25.99 6.71
CA GLU A 309 8.11 27.19 5.89
C GLU A 309 7.38 27.00 4.55
N ASP A 310 6.93 28.10 3.96
CA ASP A 310 6.32 28.07 2.63
C ASP A 310 7.34 27.67 1.57
N ASP A 311 6.97 26.74 0.71
CA ASP A 311 7.80 26.26 -0.39
C ASP A 311 6.98 26.32 -1.70
N PRO A 312 7.36 27.16 -2.67
CA PRO A 312 6.60 27.31 -3.91
C PRO A 312 6.64 26.07 -4.80
N ASP A 313 7.55 25.14 -4.56
CA ASP A 313 7.69 23.90 -5.34
C ASP A 313 6.82 22.75 -4.77
N LEU A 314 6.22 22.93 -3.58
CA LEU A 314 5.42 21.93 -2.90
C LEU A 314 3.98 22.42 -2.67
N ASP A 315 3.02 21.50 -2.63
CA ASP A 315 1.64 21.84 -2.26
C ASP A 315 1.48 22.02 -0.74
N PHE A 316 2.39 21.47 0.04
CA PHE A 316 2.42 21.57 1.50
C PHE A 316 3.64 22.38 1.95
N PRO A 317 3.54 23.12 3.07
CA PRO A 317 4.71 23.74 3.68
C PRO A 317 5.80 22.70 3.96
N ARG A 318 7.05 23.07 3.68
CA ARG A 318 8.21 22.24 3.94
C ARG A 318 8.46 22.17 5.43
N VAL A 319 8.59 20.97 5.97
CA VAL A 319 8.92 20.77 7.39
C VAL A 319 10.40 21.07 7.62
N THR A 320 10.69 21.92 8.61
CA THR A 320 12.06 22.33 8.97
C THR A 320 12.50 21.76 10.31
N GLU A 321 11.56 21.46 11.20
CA GLU A 321 11.83 20.86 12.51
C GLU A 321 10.78 19.80 12.87
N VAL A 322 11.22 18.77 13.59
CA VAL A 322 10.39 17.71 14.14
C VAL A 322 10.70 17.60 15.63
N ARG A 323 9.66 17.60 16.47
CA ARG A 323 9.78 17.41 17.91
C ARG A 323 9.24 16.05 18.31
N GLY A 324 9.88 15.46 19.32
CA GLY A 324 9.40 14.26 19.97
C GLY A 324 9.27 14.42 21.49
N TRP A 325 8.33 13.67 22.04
CA TRP A 325 8.03 13.59 23.46
C TRP A 325 8.08 12.14 23.90
N CYS A 326 8.55 11.92 25.12
CA CYS A 326 8.64 10.62 25.75
C CYS A 326 7.61 10.52 26.86
N ARG A 327 6.98 9.35 26.95
CA ARG A 327 6.02 9.07 28.00
C ARG A 327 6.74 8.64 29.28
N THR A 328 6.60 9.44 30.34
CA THR A 328 7.22 9.21 31.66
C THR A 328 6.13 9.29 32.73
N GLU A 329 5.99 8.24 33.54
CA GLU A 329 4.98 8.19 34.62
C GLU A 329 3.53 8.48 34.17
N GLY A 330 3.23 8.23 32.89
CA GLY A 330 1.91 8.43 32.30
C GLY A 330 1.74 9.77 31.56
N GLU A 331 2.66 10.71 31.73
CA GLU A 331 2.64 12.05 31.13
C GLU A 331 3.60 12.15 29.94
N TRP A 332 3.31 13.09 29.02
CA TRP A 332 4.21 13.42 27.92
C TRP A 332 5.18 14.51 28.35
N THR A 333 6.48 14.22 28.20
CA THR A 333 7.57 15.10 28.62
C THR A 333 8.63 15.14 27.54
N ASP A 334 9.58 16.07 27.66
CA ASP A 334 10.78 16.04 26.79
C ASP A 334 11.52 14.72 26.96
N CYS A 335 12.01 14.19 25.84
CA CYS A 335 12.80 12.97 25.86
C CYS A 335 14.15 13.18 26.56
N PRO A 336 14.70 12.16 27.22
CA PRO A 336 16.05 12.23 27.78
C PRO A 336 17.10 12.52 26.69
N ASP A 337 18.16 13.24 27.05
CA ASP A 337 19.28 13.53 26.14
C ASP A 337 20.06 12.27 25.71
N GLU A 338 19.97 11.17 26.48
CA GLU A 338 20.68 9.92 26.17
C GLU A 338 19.82 8.65 26.37
N PRO A 339 19.86 7.70 25.41
CA PRO A 339 20.41 7.85 24.05
C PRO A 339 19.59 8.85 23.23
N ASP A 340 20.26 9.81 22.61
CA ASP A 340 19.63 10.84 21.77
C ASP A 340 18.87 10.21 20.60
N VAL A 341 17.64 10.68 20.38
CA VAL A 341 16.80 10.27 19.25
C VAL A 341 16.66 11.47 18.33
N ASP A 342 17.28 11.38 17.16
CA ASP A 342 17.05 12.34 16.09
C ASP A 342 15.65 12.13 15.52
N PHE A 343 14.69 12.90 16.02
CA PHE A 343 13.29 12.81 15.61
C PHE A 343 13.08 13.25 14.17
N PHE A 344 13.93 14.13 13.61
CA PHE A 344 13.83 14.56 12.23
C PHE A 344 14.19 13.40 11.28
N GLU A 345 15.32 12.73 11.55
CA GLU A 345 15.74 11.55 10.79
C GLU A 345 14.78 10.38 10.98
N LEU A 346 14.27 10.17 12.20
CA LEU A 346 13.27 9.13 12.45
C LEU A 346 11.95 9.39 11.69
N TRP A 347 11.46 10.62 11.69
CA TRP A 347 10.28 11.05 10.93
C TRP A 347 10.47 10.84 9.42
N HIS A 348 11.68 11.10 8.92
CA HIS A 348 12.05 10.82 7.55
C HIS A 348 12.05 9.33 7.22
N ALA A 349 12.72 8.55 8.05
CA ALA A 349 12.93 7.13 7.80
C ALA A 349 11.63 6.32 7.89
N VAL A 350 10.74 6.62 8.85
CA VAL A 350 9.49 5.87 9.03
C VAL A 350 8.52 6.06 7.86
N ARG A 351 8.46 7.26 7.27
CA ARG A 351 7.50 7.58 6.19
C ARG A 351 8.08 7.28 4.80
N GLY A 352 8.16 6.00 4.46
CA GLY A 352 8.65 5.52 3.16
C GLY A 352 9.74 4.44 3.26
N GLY A 353 10.41 4.33 4.40
CA GLY A 353 11.50 3.37 4.64
C GLY A 353 11.06 1.96 5.06
N GLY A 354 9.76 1.69 5.10
CA GLY A 354 9.17 0.39 5.44
C GLY A 354 8.71 0.27 6.89
N GLY A 355 7.57 -0.40 7.09
CA GLY A 355 7.02 -0.65 8.42
C GLY A 355 7.79 -1.73 9.19
N GLY A 356 7.84 -1.60 10.52
CA GLY A 356 8.45 -2.58 11.43
C GLY A 356 9.97 -2.48 11.60
N ALA A 357 10.64 -1.55 10.91
CA ALA A 357 12.10 -1.38 10.98
C ALA A 357 12.58 -0.46 12.11
N TYR A 358 11.80 0.58 12.45
CA TYR A 358 12.23 1.66 13.34
C TYR A 358 11.60 1.61 14.73
N GLY A 359 10.59 0.77 14.93
CA GLY A 359 9.86 0.61 16.18
C GLY A 359 8.47 0.04 15.96
N VAL A 360 7.76 -0.20 17.06
CA VAL A 360 6.37 -0.69 17.04
C VAL A 360 5.44 0.50 17.03
N VAL A 361 4.65 0.65 15.97
CA VAL A 361 3.67 1.74 15.89
C VAL A 361 2.46 1.42 16.76
N LEU A 362 2.14 2.35 17.65
CA LEU A 362 0.98 2.30 18.54
C LEU A 362 -0.19 3.07 17.94
N ALA A 363 0.07 4.24 17.37
CA ALA A 363 -0.92 5.01 16.64
C ALA A 363 -0.26 5.91 15.58
N THR A 364 -1.03 6.24 14.56
CA THR A 364 -0.72 7.24 13.56
C THR A 364 -1.87 8.24 13.53
N THR A 365 -1.57 9.51 13.29
CA THR A 365 -2.60 10.51 13.02
C THR A 365 -2.49 10.95 11.57
N HIS A 366 -3.57 10.76 10.82
CA HIS A 366 -3.65 11.08 9.40
C HIS A 366 -4.44 12.36 9.20
N GLN A 367 -3.96 13.25 8.34
CA GLN A 367 -4.80 14.33 7.79
C GLN A 367 -5.91 13.71 6.94
N VAL A 368 -7.11 14.27 7.02
CA VAL A 368 -8.21 13.93 6.10
C VAL A 368 -8.40 15.03 5.07
N HIS A 369 -9.04 14.72 3.95
CA HIS A 369 -9.30 15.67 2.87
C HIS A 369 -10.80 15.94 2.73
N PRO A 370 -11.20 17.09 2.16
CA PRO A 370 -12.55 17.23 1.64
C PRO A 370 -12.86 16.08 0.66
N ARG A 371 -14.10 15.61 0.67
CA ARG A 371 -14.53 14.59 -0.28
C ARG A 371 -14.33 15.09 -1.73
N PRO A 372 -13.61 14.35 -2.58
CA PRO A 372 -13.34 14.73 -3.97
C PRO A 372 -14.47 14.32 -4.94
N GLY A 373 -15.73 14.33 -4.47
CA GLY A 373 -16.91 13.93 -5.24
C GLY A 373 -17.23 12.43 -5.26
N ASP A 374 -18.08 12.04 -6.23
CA ASP A 374 -18.48 10.64 -6.45
C ASP A 374 -17.37 9.86 -7.16
N LEU A 375 -17.24 8.58 -6.82
CA LEU A 375 -16.34 7.63 -7.49
C LEU A 375 -16.97 7.13 -8.79
N GLU A 376 -16.31 7.37 -9.91
CA GLU A 376 -16.75 6.95 -11.24
C GLU A 376 -15.87 5.80 -11.75
N ILE A 377 -16.48 4.72 -12.23
CA ILE A 377 -15.75 3.66 -12.95
C ILE A 377 -15.76 3.99 -14.45
N VAL A 378 -14.62 3.87 -15.11
CA VAL A 378 -14.50 3.98 -16.57
C VAL A 378 -14.02 2.66 -17.14
N TYR A 379 -14.78 2.08 -18.06
CA TYR A 379 -14.41 0.83 -18.72
C TYR A 379 -13.56 1.10 -19.97
N LEU A 380 -12.53 0.27 -20.17
CA LEU A 380 -11.55 0.35 -21.25
C LEU A 380 -11.74 -0.83 -22.22
N GLY A 381 -12.83 -0.78 -22.99
CA GLY A 381 -13.23 -1.77 -24.00
C GLY A 381 -12.60 -1.61 -25.38
N VAL A 382 -11.53 -0.82 -25.53
CA VAL A 382 -10.83 -0.62 -26.83
C VAL A 382 -10.34 -1.96 -27.40
N ALA A 383 -9.91 -2.88 -26.53
CA ALA A 383 -9.50 -4.23 -26.89
C ALA A 383 -10.59 -5.01 -27.66
N ASP A 384 -11.84 -4.94 -27.19
CA ASP A 384 -12.97 -5.63 -27.82
C ASP A 384 -13.28 -5.06 -29.21
N ALA A 385 -13.22 -3.73 -29.35
CA ALA A 385 -13.36 -3.06 -30.64
C ALA A 385 -12.18 -3.35 -31.59
N ALA A 386 -10.98 -3.61 -31.07
CA ALA A 386 -9.78 -3.87 -31.84
C ALA A 386 -9.65 -5.32 -32.35
N GLN A 387 -10.49 -6.26 -31.88
CA GLN A 387 -10.39 -7.69 -32.25
C GLN A 387 -10.47 -7.91 -33.77
N ASN A 388 -11.36 -7.19 -34.45
CA ASN A 388 -11.55 -7.30 -35.91
C ASN A 388 -10.34 -6.78 -36.70
N ILE A 389 -9.69 -5.71 -36.22
CA ILE A 389 -8.49 -5.11 -36.84
C ILE A 389 -7.30 -6.05 -36.68
N THR A 390 -7.15 -6.64 -35.48
CA THR A 390 -6.06 -7.56 -35.15
C THR A 390 -6.02 -8.78 -36.08
N ALA A 391 -7.19 -9.30 -36.46
CA ALA A 391 -7.32 -10.45 -37.34
C ALA A 391 -7.16 -10.12 -38.83
N SER A 392 -7.34 -8.86 -39.23
CA SER A 392 -7.48 -8.47 -40.64
C SER A 392 -6.32 -7.63 -41.19
N ASN A 393 -5.64 -6.83 -40.36
CA ASN A 393 -4.52 -5.98 -40.78
C ASN A 393 -3.52 -5.72 -39.64
N GLU A 394 -2.36 -6.38 -39.72
CA GLU A 394 -1.29 -6.28 -38.72
C GLU A 394 -0.73 -4.85 -38.58
N GLU A 395 -0.56 -4.11 -39.68
CA GLU A 395 -0.03 -2.74 -39.62
C GLU A 395 -1.05 -1.75 -39.06
N ALA A 396 -2.35 -1.97 -39.32
CA ALA A 396 -3.41 -1.19 -38.66
C ALA A 396 -3.43 -1.45 -37.15
N TYR A 397 -3.30 -2.70 -36.72
CA TYR A 397 -3.19 -3.05 -35.30
C TYR A 397 -1.98 -2.40 -34.63
N LYS A 398 -0.78 -2.45 -35.25
CA LYS A 398 0.42 -1.78 -34.73
C LYS A 398 0.24 -0.27 -34.62
N THR A 399 -0.43 0.34 -35.60
CA THR A 399 -0.74 1.78 -35.61
C THR A 399 -1.68 2.15 -34.47
N LEU A 400 -2.75 1.37 -34.26
CA LEU A 400 -3.67 1.54 -33.14
C LEU A 400 -2.97 1.38 -31.79
N LEU A 401 -2.16 0.33 -31.61
CA LEU A 401 -1.44 0.08 -30.37
C LEU A 401 -0.49 1.25 -30.01
N ARG A 402 0.22 1.80 -31.01
CA ARG A 402 1.07 2.98 -30.81
C ARG A 402 0.27 4.19 -30.35
N GLY A 403 -0.84 4.49 -31.04
CA GLY A 403 -1.73 5.59 -30.67
C GLY A 403 -2.34 5.41 -29.28
N TYR A 404 -2.72 4.19 -28.91
CA TYR A 404 -3.24 3.87 -27.59
C TYR A 404 -2.21 4.10 -26.48
N VAL A 405 -0.96 3.65 -26.67
CA VAL A 405 0.15 3.92 -25.73
C VAL A 405 0.42 5.43 -25.62
N ASP A 406 0.40 6.15 -26.75
CA ASP A 406 0.61 7.60 -26.77
C ASP A 406 -0.47 8.36 -26.02
N PHE A 407 -1.73 8.02 -26.25
CA PHE A 407 -2.84 8.65 -25.58
C PHE A 407 -2.72 8.54 -24.05
N TRP A 408 -2.41 7.35 -23.52
CA TRP A 408 -2.27 7.18 -22.07
C TRP A 408 -1.04 7.90 -21.50
N ASN A 409 0.08 7.89 -22.22
CA ASN A 409 1.27 8.67 -21.84
C ASN A 409 0.91 10.16 -21.73
N ASP A 410 0.26 10.69 -22.76
CA ASP A 410 -0.09 12.11 -22.80
C ASP A 410 -1.17 12.44 -21.78
N PHE A 411 -2.26 11.67 -21.70
CA PHE A 411 -3.33 11.92 -20.75
C PHE A 411 -2.83 11.98 -19.30
N PHE A 412 -1.95 11.06 -18.87
CA PHE A 412 -1.48 11.02 -17.47
C PHE A 412 -0.25 11.89 -17.18
N TYR A 413 0.64 12.13 -18.15
CA TYR A 413 1.93 12.78 -17.88
C TYR A 413 2.17 14.05 -18.66
N PHE A 414 1.53 14.22 -19.82
CA PHE A 414 1.68 15.37 -20.71
C PHE A 414 0.34 15.87 -21.27
N PRO A 415 -0.70 16.10 -20.43
CA PRO A 415 -2.06 16.38 -20.90
C PRO A 415 -2.13 17.66 -21.75
N GLU A 416 -1.20 18.59 -21.55
CA GLU A 416 -1.06 19.82 -22.34
C GLU A 416 -0.81 19.58 -23.84
N ARG A 417 -0.44 18.36 -24.24
CA ARG A 417 -0.24 17.98 -25.64
C ARG A 417 -1.52 17.65 -26.37
N LEU A 418 -2.58 17.28 -25.66
CA LEU A 418 -3.83 16.86 -26.26
C LEU A 418 -4.65 18.08 -26.70
N GLU A 419 -5.08 18.09 -27.96
CA GLU A 419 -5.93 19.17 -28.50
C GLU A 419 -7.32 19.23 -27.85
N SER A 420 -7.69 18.22 -27.07
CA SER A 420 -8.92 18.18 -26.28
C SER A 420 -9.01 19.25 -25.19
N GLY A 421 -7.89 19.88 -24.83
CA GLY A 421 -7.83 20.89 -23.78
C GLY A 421 -7.88 20.32 -22.35
N VAL A 422 -7.65 19.01 -22.20
CA VAL A 422 -7.50 18.39 -20.88
C VAL A 422 -6.31 19.03 -20.15
N THR A 423 -6.55 19.44 -18.90
CA THR A 423 -5.53 20.03 -18.03
C THR A 423 -4.90 18.97 -17.12
N ALA A 424 -3.80 19.32 -16.45
CA ALA A 424 -3.20 18.47 -15.43
C ALA A 424 -4.18 18.14 -14.30
N ASP A 425 -4.98 19.11 -13.84
CA ASP A 425 -5.98 18.89 -12.78
C ASP A 425 -7.09 17.94 -13.24
N MET A 426 -7.61 18.12 -14.47
CA MET A 426 -8.60 17.20 -15.05
C MET A 426 -8.03 15.79 -15.22
N SER A 427 -6.77 15.66 -15.61
CA SER A 427 -6.08 14.37 -15.68
C SER A 427 -6.00 13.73 -14.29
N ASN A 428 -5.61 14.50 -13.26
CA ASN A 428 -5.41 14.03 -11.88
C ASN A 428 -6.68 13.44 -11.25
N LEU A 429 -7.87 13.87 -11.70
CA LEU A 429 -9.16 13.28 -11.31
C LEU A 429 -9.26 11.78 -11.61
N CYS A 430 -8.45 11.29 -12.55
CA CYS A 430 -8.42 9.91 -12.98
C CYS A 430 -7.10 9.24 -12.59
N GLY A 431 -7.16 7.96 -12.22
CA GLY A 431 -5.97 7.16 -11.98
C GLY A 431 -6.32 5.72 -11.63
N ASN A 432 -5.31 4.86 -11.59
CA ASN A 432 -5.51 3.49 -11.13
C ASN A 432 -4.40 3.02 -10.20
N SER A 433 -4.82 2.44 -9.10
CA SER A 433 -4.00 1.76 -8.08
C SER A 433 -4.30 0.26 -8.02
N ALA A 434 -5.23 -0.23 -8.84
CA ALA A 434 -5.49 -1.63 -9.11
C ALA A 434 -4.92 -2.00 -10.49
N ASN A 435 -4.41 -3.21 -10.63
CA ASN A 435 -3.76 -3.77 -11.83
C ASN A 435 -4.73 -3.97 -13.03
N MET A 436 -5.57 -2.98 -13.36
CA MET A 436 -6.78 -3.17 -14.15
C MET A 436 -6.82 -2.38 -15.44
N PHE A 437 -5.76 -1.64 -15.79
CA PHE A 437 -5.53 -1.20 -17.17
C PHE A 437 -4.24 -1.80 -17.73
N SER A 438 -4.25 -2.08 -19.03
CA SER A 438 -3.17 -2.77 -19.74
C SER A 438 -2.84 -2.01 -21.01
N PHE A 439 -1.55 -1.87 -21.33
CA PHE A 439 -1.13 -1.40 -22.64
C PHE A 439 -1.32 -2.44 -23.74
N ASN A 440 -1.42 -3.72 -23.37
CA ASN A 440 -1.73 -4.77 -24.31
C ASN A 440 -3.24 -4.77 -24.60
N LEU A 441 -3.59 -4.53 -25.88
CA LEU A 441 -4.95 -4.58 -26.40
C LEU A 441 -5.49 -6.02 -26.60
N GLY A 442 -4.67 -7.04 -26.33
CA GLY A 442 -5.07 -8.44 -26.26
C GLY A 442 -4.89 -9.00 -24.84
N ASN A 443 -5.73 -9.96 -24.46
CA ASN A 443 -5.69 -10.69 -23.18
C ASN A 443 -6.01 -9.89 -21.92
N LEU A 444 -7.28 -9.50 -21.78
CA LEU A 444 -7.96 -9.76 -20.51
C LEU A 444 -8.82 -11.00 -20.68
N ALA A 445 -8.86 -11.85 -19.65
CA ALA A 445 -9.72 -13.03 -19.68
C ALA A 445 -11.15 -12.61 -20.04
N PRO A 446 -11.87 -13.36 -20.90
CA PRO A 446 -13.24 -13.03 -21.26
C PRO A 446 -14.10 -12.81 -20.01
N GLY A 447 -14.74 -11.63 -19.90
CA GLY A 447 -15.69 -11.33 -18.82
C GLY A 447 -15.25 -10.30 -17.78
N PHE A 448 -14.00 -9.82 -17.79
CA PHE A 448 -13.55 -8.72 -16.92
C PHE A 448 -12.94 -7.58 -17.74
N PRO A 449 -13.72 -6.55 -18.12
CA PRO A 449 -13.18 -5.40 -18.83
C PRO A 449 -12.17 -4.67 -17.95
N ALA A 450 -11.08 -4.20 -18.57
CA ALA A 450 -10.18 -3.24 -17.93
C ALA A 450 -11.01 -2.03 -17.46
N PHE A 451 -10.63 -1.46 -16.32
CA PHE A 451 -11.25 -0.22 -15.88
C PHE A 451 -10.27 0.69 -15.17
N LEU A 452 -10.68 1.95 -15.06
CA LEU A 452 -10.00 3.01 -14.32
C LEU A 452 -11.00 3.65 -13.36
N PHE A 453 -10.49 4.32 -12.33
CA PHE A 453 -11.31 5.15 -11.47
C PHE A 453 -11.09 6.63 -11.79
N CYS A 454 -12.19 7.36 -11.84
CA CYS A 454 -12.21 8.81 -11.99
C CYS A 454 -13.13 9.43 -10.94
N GLN A 455 -13.06 10.75 -10.78
CA GLN A 455 -13.89 11.53 -9.87
C GLN A 455 -14.25 12.88 -10.51
N GLU A 456 -15.31 13.52 -10.02
CA GLU A 456 -15.71 14.91 -10.39
C GLU A 456 -15.69 15.22 -11.90
N GLY A 457 -16.27 14.33 -12.73
CA GLY A 457 -16.31 14.55 -14.18
C GLY A 457 -15.01 14.23 -14.92
N GLY A 458 -14.01 13.69 -14.23
CA GLY A 458 -12.81 13.11 -14.83
C GLY A 458 -13.13 12.07 -15.90
N THR A 459 -14.19 11.27 -15.72
CA THR A 459 -14.66 10.32 -16.74
C THR A 459 -14.96 11.01 -18.06
N LYS A 460 -15.67 12.14 -18.02
CA LYS A 460 -16.02 12.90 -19.22
C LYS A 460 -14.77 13.47 -19.88
N ALA A 461 -13.86 14.06 -19.11
CA ALA A 461 -12.61 14.60 -19.64
C ALA A 461 -11.78 13.52 -20.35
N LEU A 462 -11.69 12.32 -19.76
CA LEU A 462 -11.01 11.16 -20.35
C LEU A 462 -11.67 10.70 -21.65
N MET A 463 -12.99 10.50 -21.64
CA MET A 463 -13.74 10.04 -22.82
C MET A 463 -13.67 11.04 -23.98
N ASP A 464 -13.88 12.33 -23.71
CA ASP A 464 -13.79 13.38 -24.72
C ASP A 464 -12.38 13.45 -25.32
N ALA A 465 -11.34 13.37 -24.47
CA ALA A 465 -9.96 13.37 -24.91
C ALA A 465 -9.63 12.17 -25.81
N TRP A 466 -10.08 10.97 -25.45
CA TRP A 466 -9.87 9.77 -26.27
C TRP A 466 -10.54 9.89 -27.63
N ALA A 467 -11.80 10.33 -27.67
CA ALA A 467 -12.55 10.47 -28.92
C ALA A 467 -11.90 11.51 -29.84
N MET A 468 -11.43 12.64 -29.28
CA MET A 468 -10.74 13.70 -30.03
C MET A 468 -9.34 13.30 -30.50
N PHE A 469 -8.66 12.40 -29.78
CA PHE A 469 -7.30 11.95 -30.12
C PHE A 469 -7.16 11.35 -31.52
N PHE A 470 -8.24 10.78 -32.06
CA PHE A 470 -8.25 10.24 -33.43
C PHE A 470 -8.07 11.32 -34.50
N ASP A 471 -8.51 12.53 -34.21
CA ASP A 471 -8.48 13.67 -35.12
C ASP A 471 -7.42 14.71 -34.69
N ASP A 472 -6.61 14.39 -33.67
CA ASP A 472 -5.54 15.24 -33.16
C ASP A 472 -4.44 15.40 -34.22
N SER A 473 -4.13 16.65 -34.56
CA SER A 473 -3.24 16.98 -35.68
C SER A 473 -1.80 16.49 -35.50
N GLN A 474 -1.38 16.20 -34.27
CA GLN A 474 -0.04 15.68 -34.00
C GLN A 474 0.07 14.17 -34.26
N TYR A 475 -1.03 13.45 -34.09
CA TYR A 475 -1.04 11.98 -34.14
C TYR A 475 -1.68 11.43 -35.41
N ASP A 476 -2.66 12.15 -35.99
CA ASP A 476 -3.39 11.76 -37.20
C ASP A 476 -3.90 10.29 -37.10
N LEU A 477 -4.20 9.78 -35.90
CA LEU A 477 -4.42 8.35 -35.66
C LEU A 477 -5.56 7.83 -36.55
N GLY A 478 -6.66 8.55 -36.61
CA GLY A 478 -7.82 8.20 -37.41
C GLY A 478 -7.52 8.17 -38.91
N LYS A 479 -6.79 9.17 -39.40
CA LYS A 479 -6.35 9.22 -40.80
C LYS A 479 -5.41 8.07 -41.13
N ASN A 480 -4.43 7.79 -40.28
CA ASN A 480 -3.47 6.70 -40.47
C ASN A 480 -4.17 5.33 -40.49
N LEU A 481 -5.18 5.12 -39.64
CA LEU A 481 -5.98 3.90 -39.65
C LEU A 481 -6.87 3.79 -40.91
N ALA A 482 -7.47 4.90 -41.35
CA ALA A 482 -8.26 4.94 -42.57
C ALA A 482 -7.43 4.63 -43.82
N GLU A 483 -6.19 5.14 -43.91
CA GLU A 483 -5.25 4.83 -44.99
C GLU A 483 -4.86 3.34 -45.02
N LEU A 484 -4.92 2.67 -43.87
CA LEU A 484 -4.70 1.23 -43.72
C LEU A 484 -5.99 0.41 -43.91
N GLY A 485 -7.10 1.05 -44.31
CA GLY A 485 -8.34 0.36 -44.65
C GLY A 485 -9.25 0.02 -43.47
N VAL A 486 -9.01 0.60 -42.28
CA VAL A 486 -9.97 0.52 -41.17
C VAL A 486 -11.21 1.33 -41.53
N SER A 487 -12.38 0.74 -41.40
CA SER A 487 -13.66 1.36 -41.76
C SER A 487 -14.07 2.46 -40.76
N GLU A 488 -14.97 3.34 -41.19
CA GLU A 488 -15.55 4.37 -40.32
C GLU A 488 -16.34 3.76 -39.15
N ASP A 489 -17.01 2.64 -39.37
CA ASP A 489 -17.73 1.92 -38.30
C ASP A 489 -16.77 1.34 -37.25
N GLU A 490 -15.64 0.74 -37.67
CA GLU A 490 -14.59 0.28 -36.75
C GLU A 490 -13.95 1.44 -36.00
N MET A 491 -13.68 2.56 -36.68
CA MET A 491 -13.18 3.79 -36.06
C MET A 491 -14.13 4.31 -34.99
N ASN A 492 -15.43 4.38 -35.28
CA ASN A 492 -16.44 4.82 -34.32
C ASN A 492 -16.53 3.86 -33.11
N ALA A 493 -16.40 2.56 -33.33
CA ALA A 493 -16.33 1.57 -32.26
C ALA A 493 -15.08 1.76 -31.37
N LEU A 494 -13.92 2.06 -31.95
CA LEU A 494 -12.71 2.36 -31.18
C LEU A 494 -12.84 3.65 -30.36
N LYS A 495 -13.39 4.73 -30.94
CA LYS A 495 -13.68 5.99 -30.23
C LYS A 495 -14.63 5.77 -29.05
N ALA A 496 -15.65 4.92 -29.23
CA ALA A 496 -16.59 4.53 -28.17
C ALA A 496 -16.06 3.46 -27.21
N GLY A 497 -14.84 2.95 -27.44
CA GLY A 497 -14.24 1.87 -26.66
C GLY A 497 -13.85 2.27 -25.24
N ILE A 498 -13.84 3.57 -24.91
CA ILE A 498 -13.75 4.06 -23.52
C ILE A 498 -15.10 4.64 -23.14
N TYR A 499 -15.73 4.09 -22.09
CA TYR A 499 -17.09 4.46 -21.73
C TYR A 499 -17.32 4.45 -20.21
N ALA A 500 -18.28 5.27 -19.77
CA ALA A 500 -18.65 5.38 -18.36
C ALA A 500 -19.32 4.09 -17.86
N GLY A 501 -18.89 3.65 -16.68
CA GLY A 501 -19.48 2.58 -15.89
C GLY A 501 -20.33 3.11 -14.73
N PRO A 502 -20.54 2.29 -13.69
CA PRO A 502 -21.26 2.70 -12.48
C PRO A 502 -20.55 3.83 -11.73
N THR A 503 -21.35 4.61 -11.01
CA THR A 503 -20.90 5.63 -10.07
C THR A 503 -21.29 5.22 -8.66
N TYR A 504 -20.38 5.46 -7.72
CA TYR A 504 -20.54 5.18 -6.30
C TYR A 504 -20.34 6.45 -5.50
N GLU A 505 -21.07 6.59 -4.40
CA GLU A 505 -20.86 7.73 -3.52
C GLU A 505 -19.46 7.64 -2.88
N HIS A 506 -19.10 6.47 -2.36
CA HIS A 506 -17.80 6.20 -1.75
C HIS A 506 -17.09 4.98 -2.31
N TYR A 507 -15.78 4.93 -2.11
CA TYR A 507 -14.99 3.72 -2.38
C TYR A 507 -15.49 2.51 -1.57
N VAL A 508 -15.95 2.71 -0.34
CA VAL A 508 -16.50 1.61 0.47
C VAL A 508 -17.79 1.05 -0.14
N ASP A 509 -18.61 1.88 -0.80
CA ASP A 509 -19.83 1.40 -1.46
C ASP A 509 -19.48 0.50 -2.64
N TYR A 510 -18.44 0.87 -3.41
CA TYR A 510 -17.89 0.01 -4.46
C TYR A 510 -17.45 -1.34 -3.88
N LEU A 511 -16.66 -1.35 -2.79
CA LEU A 511 -16.20 -2.57 -2.14
C LEU A 511 -17.35 -3.46 -1.65
N LEU A 512 -18.42 -2.85 -1.13
CA LEU A 512 -19.62 -3.57 -0.70
C LEU A 512 -20.36 -4.21 -1.88
N THR A 513 -20.39 -3.58 -3.06
CA THR A 513 -20.96 -4.21 -4.26
C THR A 513 -20.10 -5.36 -4.82
N GLY A 514 -18.80 -5.35 -4.51
CA GLY A 514 -17.85 -6.42 -4.83
C GLY A 514 -18.12 -7.76 -4.12
N GLN A 515 -19.04 -7.81 -3.15
CA GLN A 515 -19.52 -9.04 -2.46
C GLN A 515 -19.96 -10.16 -3.41
N THR A 516 -20.18 -9.86 -4.69
CA THR A 516 -20.84 -10.74 -5.65
C THR A 516 -19.90 -11.60 -6.50
N PHE A 517 -18.58 -11.36 -6.50
CA PHE A 517 -17.72 -11.92 -7.55
C PHE A 517 -17.26 -13.37 -7.33
N ILE A 518 -17.28 -13.94 -6.11
CA ILE A 518 -16.73 -15.29 -5.87
C ILE A 518 -17.39 -16.04 -4.70
N PRO A 519 -18.52 -16.75 -4.88
CA PRO A 519 -18.92 -17.81 -3.93
C PRO A 519 -17.91 -18.97 -4.05
N PRO A 520 -17.29 -19.50 -2.95
CA PRO A 520 -17.66 -19.46 -1.52
C PRO A 520 -16.84 -18.49 -0.63
N TYR A 521 -16.19 -17.46 -1.21
CA TYR A 521 -15.36 -16.50 -0.49
C TYR A 521 -16.17 -15.53 0.38
N ALA A 522 -17.32 -15.06 -0.13
CA ALA A 522 -18.17 -14.07 0.54
C ALA A 522 -18.69 -14.53 1.91
N ASP A 523 -19.01 -15.83 2.07
CA ASP A 523 -19.51 -16.40 3.33
C ASP A 523 -18.47 -16.37 4.48
N GLN A 524 -17.20 -16.16 4.15
CA GLN A 524 -16.10 -16.07 5.12
C GLN A 524 -15.80 -14.63 5.55
N VAL A 525 -16.49 -13.64 4.98
CA VAL A 525 -16.38 -12.24 5.37
C VAL A 525 -17.39 -11.97 6.50
N PRO A 526 -16.96 -11.42 7.65
CA PRO A 526 -17.88 -11.11 8.73
C PRO A 526 -18.98 -10.12 8.28
N GLU A 527 -20.19 -10.27 8.84
CA GLU A 527 -21.30 -9.36 8.55
C GLU A 527 -20.90 -7.90 8.80
N GLY A 528 -21.27 -7.01 7.87
CA GLY A 528 -20.95 -5.58 7.93
C GLY A 528 -19.51 -5.21 7.54
N LYS A 529 -18.65 -6.17 7.20
CA LYS A 529 -17.31 -5.90 6.68
C LYS A 529 -17.30 -5.86 5.15
N ALA A 530 -16.47 -4.98 4.59
CA ALA A 530 -16.19 -4.93 3.16
C ALA A 530 -15.41 -6.18 2.73
N VAL A 531 -15.74 -6.72 1.54
CA VAL A 531 -15.07 -7.91 0.99
C VAL A 531 -13.64 -7.56 0.65
N ASP A 532 -12.78 -8.50 0.97
CA ASP A 532 -11.37 -8.36 0.69
C ASP A 532 -10.98 -8.99 -0.64
N GLY A 533 -9.84 -8.59 -1.20
CA GLY A 533 -9.24 -9.34 -2.29
C GLY A 533 -8.84 -10.75 -1.81
N PRO A 534 -8.86 -11.77 -2.67
CA PRO A 534 -8.26 -13.06 -2.32
C PRO A 534 -6.78 -12.86 -1.92
N PRO A 535 -6.26 -13.65 -0.97
CA PRO A 535 -4.83 -13.66 -0.70
C PRO A 535 -4.05 -14.14 -1.93
N ALA A 536 -2.83 -13.63 -2.10
CA ALA A 536 -2.00 -14.01 -3.24
C ALA A 536 -1.67 -15.51 -3.21
N ARG A 537 -1.70 -16.16 -4.39
CA ARG A 537 -1.26 -17.57 -4.55
C ARG A 537 0.14 -17.74 -3.94
N PRO A 538 0.45 -18.90 -3.33
CA PRO A 538 1.84 -19.33 -3.21
C PRO A 538 2.39 -19.42 -4.63
N GLN A 539 3.16 -18.42 -5.06
CA GLN A 539 3.81 -18.49 -6.37
C GLN A 539 4.92 -19.52 -6.27
N ASP A 540 4.95 -20.48 -7.20
CA ASP A 540 6.22 -21.08 -7.55
C ASP A 540 7.12 -19.93 -8.06
N GLY A 541 8.43 -20.00 -7.83
CA GLY A 541 9.35 -19.00 -8.35
C GLY A 541 9.42 -18.94 -9.90
N SER A 542 8.45 -19.51 -10.63
CA SER A 542 8.37 -19.54 -12.09
C SER A 542 7.19 -18.77 -12.69
N GLY A 543 6.23 -18.31 -11.88
CA GLY A 543 5.13 -17.45 -12.32
C GLY A 543 5.62 -16.02 -12.59
N THR A 544 5.84 -15.68 -13.87
CA THR A 544 6.13 -14.33 -14.40
C THR A 544 6.34 -13.26 -13.33
N GLU A 545 7.60 -13.00 -12.98
CA GLU A 545 7.99 -11.91 -12.10
C GLU A 545 7.27 -10.63 -12.56
N GLY A 546 6.26 -10.21 -11.81
CA GLY A 546 5.71 -8.87 -11.92
C GLY A 546 6.77 -7.93 -11.40
N VAL A 547 7.72 -7.53 -12.26
CA VAL A 547 8.71 -6.52 -11.90
C VAL A 547 8.01 -5.18 -11.96
N SER A 548 7.74 -4.60 -10.79
CA SER A 548 7.41 -3.19 -10.70
C SER A 548 8.64 -2.38 -11.06
N ILE A 549 8.59 -1.68 -12.19
CA ILE A 549 9.71 -0.87 -12.68
C ILE A 549 9.28 0.57 -12.59
N LEU A 550 9.98 1.36 -11.78
CA LEU A 550 9.84 2.81 -11.81
C LEU A 550 10.37 3.32 -13.15
N ILE A 551 9.46 3.84 -13.96
CA ILE A 551 9.77 4.44 -15.25
C ILE A 551 9.78 5.96 -15.07
N PRO A 552 10.93 6.63 -15.13
CA PRO A 552 10.99 8.09 -15.06
C PRO A 552 10.14 8.76 -16.14
N LYS A 553 9.42 9.84 -15.80
CA LYS A 553 8.59 10.62 -16.73
C LYS A 553 9.31 10.96 -18.04
N LYS A 554 10.60 11.35 -17.97
CA LYS A 554 11.42 11.68 -19.15
C LYS A 554 11.61 10.52 -20.14
N LEU A 555 11.53 9.27 -19.68
CA LEU A 555 11.64 8.10 -20.56
C LEU A 555 10.30 7.79 -21.22
N ALA A 556 9.19 8.08 -20.54
CA ALA A 556 7.83 7.95 -21.07
C ALA A 556 7.43 9.08 -22.04
N ASP A 557 8.32 10.05 -22.27
CA ASP A 557 8.13 11.04 -23.32
C ASP A 557 8.02 10.38 -24.71
N ARG A 558 7.29 11.01 -25.63
CA ARG A 558 6.99 10.52 -26.98
C ARG A 558 8.24 10.21 -27.80
N ASP A 559 9.24 11.06 -27.69
CA ASP A 559 10.55 10.89 -28.34
C ASP A 559 11.52 10.06 -27.47
N GLY A 560 11.05 9.61 -26.30
CA GLY A 560 11.76 8.75 -25.38
C GLY A 560 11.90 7.31 -25.92
N PRO A 561 12.96 6.61 -25.54
CA PRO A 561 13.20 5.24 -26.01
C PRO A 561 12.17 4.24 -25.48
N LEU A 562 11.43 4.58 -24.41
CA LEU A 562 10.47 3.68 -23.78
C LEU A 562 9.26 3.42 -24.67
N ARG A 563 8.71 4.45 -25.33
CA ARG A 563 7.51 4.31 -26.17
C ARG A 563 7.69 3.19 -27.21
N GLY A 564 8.79 3.26 -27.97
CA GLY A 564 9.13 2.25 -28.97
C GLY A 564 9.38 0.88 -28.35
N TRP A 565 10.08 0.84 -27.20
CA TRP A 565 10.33 -0.41 -26.47
C TRP A 565 9.05 -1.07 -25.94
N LEU A 566 8.11 -0.30 -25.38
CA LEU A 566 6.82 -0.82 -24.86
C LEU A 566 6.04 -1.48 -25.99
N VAL A 567 5.88 -0.76 -27.11
CA VAL A 567 5.17 -1.26 -28.29
C VAL A 567 5.86 -2.51 -28.84
N ASP A 568 7.18 -2.49 -29.02
CA ASP A 568 7.94 -3.65 -29.51
C ASP A 568 7.81 -4.85 -28.57
N LYS A 569 7.90 -4.65 -27.25
CA LYS A 569 7.72 -5.72 -26.26
C LYS A 569 6.32 -6.31 -26.32
N ILE A 570 5.27 -5.49 -26.29
CA ILE A 570 3.89 -5.97 -26.38
C ILE A 570 3.69 -6.82 -27.65
N LEU A 571 4.19 -6.34 -28.80
CA LEU A 571 4.06 -7.05 -30.08
C LEU A 571 4.88 -8.34 -30.16
N THR A 572 6.09 -8.36 -29.60
CA THR A 572 7.03 -9.50 -29.74
C THR A 572 6.78 -10.60 -28.72
N THR A 573 6.35 -10.25 -27.51
CA THR A 573 6.23 -11.21 -26.41
C THR A 573 4.80 -11.44 -25.96
N GLY A 574 3.84 -10.60 -26.38
CA GLY A 574 2.46 -10.65 -25.90
C GLY A 574 2.30 -10.29 -24.43
N TYR A 575 3.34 -9.71 -23.80
CA TYR A 575 3.30 -9.38 -22.37
C TYR A 575 2.21 -8.35 -22.08
N THR A 576 1.51 -8.55 -20.97
CA THR A 576 0.58 -7.58 -20.41
C THR A 576 1.36 -6.63 -19.52
N ILE A 577 1.52 -5.38 -19.95
CA ILE A 577 2.12 -4.32 -19.12
C ILE A 577 0.99 -3.59 -18.41
N ARG A 578 0.99 -3.68 -17.08
CA ARG A 578 -0.02 -3.08 -16.20
C ARG A 578 0.65 -1.99 -15.36
N PRO A 579 0.68 -0.75 -15.84
CA PRO A 579 1.26 0.33 -15.07
C PRO A 579 0.34 0.78 -13.94
N TYR A 580 0.91 1.29 -12.86
CA TYR A 580 0.19 2.26 -12.04
C TYR A 580 0.56 3.68 -12.48
N SER A 581 -0.45 4.54 -12.61
CA SER A 581 -0.21 5.93 -12.97
C SER A 581 0.21 6.73 -11.74
N LEU A 582 1.51 7.04 -11.66
CA LEU A 582 2.08 7.93 -10.65
C LEU A 582 2.06 9.38 -11.15
N ASN A 583 2.90 10.26 -10.58
CA ASN A 583 2.93 11.69 -10.88
C ASN A 583 1.60 12.42 -10.49
N GLY A 584 1.35 13.61 -11.04
CA GLY A 584 0.27 14.47 -10.59
C GLY A 584 0.63 15.09 -9.25
N LYS A 585 -0.33 15.22 -8.35
CA LYS A 585 -0.11 15.73 -6.99
C LYS A 585 0.76 14.80 -6.13
N MET A 586 0.99 13.54 -6.51
CA MET A 586 1.98 12.68 -5.84
C MET A 586 3.41 13.24 -5.89
N ALA A 587 3.72 14.06 -6.90
CA ALA A 587 5.02 14.70 -7.10
C ALA A 587 5.28 15.86 -6.13
N THR A 588 4.22 16.52 -5.65
CA THR A 588 4.30 17.83 -4.98
C THR A 588 3.55 17.90 -3.65
N SER A 589 2.57 17.03 -3.40
CA SER A 589 1.79 16.96 -2.15
C SER A 589 2.52 16.21 -1.05
N HIS A 590 3.69 16.72 -0.68
CA HIS A 590 4.50 16.24 0.42
C HIS A 590 5.21 17.40 1.13
N ASP A 591 5.72 17.15 2.32
CA ASP A 591 6.37 18.17 3.17
C ASP A 591 7.92 18.19 3.06
N GLY A 592 8.46 17.42 2.10
CA GLY A 592 9.90 17.35 1.84
C GLY A 592 10.66 16.41 2.77
N THR A 593 9.97 15.78 3.72
CA THR A 593 10.60 14.93 4.74
C THR A 593 10.23 13.47 4.65
N ALA A 594 9.39 13.00 3.72
CA ALA A 594 9.16 11.55 3.55
C ALA A 594 10.34 10.89 2.78
N SER A 595 10.68 9.63 3.08
CA SER A 595 11.78 8.88 2.45
C SER A 595 11.46 8.28 1.07
N ILE A 596 10.38 8.73 0.42
CA ILE A 596 10.06 8.39 -0.97
C ILE A 596 10.89 9.29 -1.91
N PRO A 597 11.81 8.73 -2.72
CA PRO A 597 12.65 9.54 -3.60
C PRO A 597 11.84 10.28 -4.66
N GLN A 598 12.28 11.49 -5.05
CA GLN A 598 11.61 12.26 -6.11
C GLN A 598 11.46 11.46 -7.42
N ALA A 599 12.44 10.62 -7.76
CA ALA A 599 12.38 9.78 -8.96
C ALA A 599 11.19 8.79 -8.96
N GLN A 600 10.74 8.36 -7.77
CA GLN A 600 9.54 7.53 -7.62
C GLN A 600 8.27 8.38 -7.69
N ARG A 601 8.28 9.57 -7.09
CA ARG A 601 7.15 10.50 -7.12
C ARG A 601 6.84 11.00 -8.54
N ASP A 602 7.89 11.29 -9.30
CA ASP A 602 7.85 11.76 -10.69
C ASP A 602 7.79 10.61 -11.71
N ALA A 603 7.73 9.35 -11.26
CA ALA A 603 7.66 8.24 -12.19
C ALA A 603 6.39 8.35 -13.03
N ALA A 604 6.48 7.99 -14.31
CA ALA A 604 5.30 7.75 -15.10
C ALA A 604 4.62 6.48 -14.57
N TYR A 605 5.36 5.38 -14.60
CA TYR A 605 4.84 4.05 -14.28
C TYR A 605 5.61 3.44 -13.11
N THR A 606 4.94 2.56 -12.36
CA THR A 606 5.56 1.59 -11.48
C THR A 606 5.04 0.20 -11.76
#